data_AF-A0A562IVE1-F1
#
_entry.id   AF-A0A562IVE1-F1
#
_cell.length_a   1.000
_cell.length_b   1.000
_cell.length_c   1.000
_cell.angle_alpha   90.00
_cell.angle_beta   90.00
_cell.angle_gamma   90.00
#
_symmetry.space_group_name_H-M   'P 1'
#
loop_
_entity.id
_entity.type
_entity.pdbx_description
1 polymer ?
#
loop_
_entity_poly.entity_id
_entity_poly.type
_entity_poly.pdbx_seq_one_letter_code
_entity_poly.pdbx_strand_id
1 'polypeptide(L)'
;MSEAELRDQVEWPVTDPPLRARAGRALGGLFHLASTVATFGADAAIGAQRPSWAAPHDPDAYLGLGAVRLRWPQDAPAEQVQASRRGVWATGAGRPPRPVPVGELRVVTAVPDGSEPARWAEAGWTLTLTDGATNGQLSGAWLALAWIGHLAGWPDPSST
;
A
#
# COMPACT_ATOMS: atom_id res chain seq x y z
N MET A 1 13.16 1.71 8.48
CA MET A 1 12.26 1.36 9.59
C MET A 1 11.89 -0.11 9.44
N SER A 2 12.03 -0.88 10.51
CA SER A 2 11.68 -2.30 10.53
C SER A 2 10.16 -2.49 10.68
N GLU A 3 9.67 -3.69 10.38
CA GLU A 3 8.28 -4.06 10.62
C GLU A 3 7.89 -3.92 12.11
N ALA A 4 8.80 -4.27 13.03
CA ALA A 4 8.57 -4.14 14.46
C ALA A 4 8.40 -2.68 14.89
N GLU A 5 9.29 -1.80 14.43
CA GLU A 5 9.18 -0.35 14.67
C GLU A 5 7.88 0.24 14.11
N LEU A 6 7.37 -0.32 13.00
CA LEU A 6 6.09 0.05 12.41
C LEU A 6 4.90 -0.36 13.28
N ARG A 7 4.92 -1.62 13.76
CA ARG A 7 3.88 -2.17 14.63
C ARG A 7 3.73 -1.37 15.93
N ASP A 8 4.85 -0.91 16.49
CA ASP A 8 4.84 -0.16 17.76
C ASP A 8 4.30 1.27 17.63
N GLN A 9 4.21 1.81 16.40
CA GLN A 9 3.73 3.18 16.15
C GLN A 9 2.26 3.24 15.73
N VAL A 10 1.70 2.17 15.18
CA VAL A 10 0.31 2.16 14.72
C VAL A 10 -0.63 1.81 15.87
N GLU A 11 -1.77 2.49 15.92
CA GLU A 11 -2.79 2.25 16.95
C GLU A 11 -3.65 1.02 16.65
N TRP A 12 -3.71 0.61 15.37
CA TRP A 12 -4.50 -0.54 14.96
C TRP A 12 -3.79 -1.83 15.41
N PRO A 13 -4.53 -2.83 15.93
CA PRO A 13 -3.92 -4.05 16.43
C PRO A 13 -3.36 -4.88 15.28
N VAL A 14 -2.09 -5.28 15.41
CA VAL A 14 -1.40 -6.17 14.47
C VAL A 14 -1.01 -7.44 15.19
N THR A 15 -1.52 -8.58 14.75
CA THR A 15 -1.31 -9.88 15.40
C THR A 15 -0.24 -10.70 14.70
N ASP A 16 0.39 -11.61 15.44
CA ASP A 16 1.32 -12.56 14.84
C ASP A 16 0.59 -13.70 14.12
N PRO A 17 1.09 -14.14 12.95
CA PRO A 17 0.54 -15.30 12.28
C PRO A 17 0.82 -16.57 13.10
N PRO A 18 -0.11 -17.54 13.12
CA PRO A 18 0.12 -18.82 13.78
C PRO A 18 1.33 -19.54 13.16
N LEU A 19 2.09 -20.29 13.98
CA LEU A 19 3.34 -20.97 13.56
C LEU A 19 3.20 -21.81 12.28
N ARG A 20 2.02 -22.39 12.02
CA ARG A 20 1.74 -23.16 10.79
C ARG A 20 1.71 -22.30 9.51
N ALA A 21 1.24 -21.06 9.59
CA ALA A 21 1.26 -20.12 8.47
C ALA A 21 2.69 -19.66 8.15
N ARG A 22 3.58 -19.62 9.16
CA ARG A 22 5.03 -19.36 8.95
C ARG A 22 5.72 -20.52 8.20
N ALA A 23 5.33 -21.76 8.48
CA ALA A 23 5.93 -22.96 7.87
C ALA A 23 5.56 -23.16 6.39
N GLY A 24 4.32 -22.84 5.99
CA GLY A 24 3.91 -22.87 4.57
C GLY A 24 4.72 -21.91 3.68
N ARG A 25 5.31 -20.87 4.28
CA ARG A 25 6.12 -19.83 3.61
C ARG A 25 7.52 -20.32 3.22
N ALA A 26 8.11 -21.27 3.96
CA ALA A 26 9.44 -21.81 3.62
C ALA A 26 9.43 -22.66 2.34
N LEU A 27 8.29 -23.28 2.01
CA LEU A 27 8.13 -24.09 0.80
C LEU A 27 7.65 -23.28 -0.41
N GLY A 28 6.90 -22.19 -0.21
CA GLY A 28 6.43 -21.30 -1.29
C GLY A 28 7.45 -20.26 -1.78
N GLY A 29 8.56 -20.05 -1.06
CA GLY A 29 9.56 -19.03 -1.36
C GLY A 29 10.56 -19.37 -2.48
N LEU A 30 10.54 -20.59 -3.04
CA LEU A 30 11.56 -21.05 -3.99
C LEU A 30 11.24 -20.82 -5.48
N PHE A 31 10.13 -20.16 -5.84
CA PHE A 31 9.66 -20.11 -7.24
C PHE A 31 9.63 -18.73 -7.94
N HIS A 32 10.24 -17.67 -7.39
CA HIS A 32 10.27 -16.35 -8.07
C HIS A 32 11.66 -15.69 -8.14
N LEU A 33 12.67 -16.45 -8.55
CA LEU A 33 13.99 -15.91 -8.93
C LEU A 33 14.36 -16.32 -10.36
N ALA A 34 13.68 -15.72 -11.34
CA ALA A 34 14.12 -15.53 -12.72
C ALA A 34 13.00 -14.72 -13.41
N SER A 35 13.16 -13.44 -13.73
CA SER A 35 13.83 -13.11 -14.99
C SER A 35 14.32 -11.66 -14.98
N THR A 36 15.63 -11.50 -14.83
CA THR A 36 16.38 -10.36 -15.33
C THR A 36 16.79 -10.69 -16.76
N VAL A 37 16.17 -10.06 -17.75
CA VAL A 37 16.80 -9.89 -19.07
C VAL A 37 16.63 -8.43 -19.46
N ALA A 38 17.73 -7.69 -19.25
CA ALA A 38 17.98 -6.45 -19.95
C ALA A 38 18.23 -6.77 -21.42
N THR A 39 17.40 -6.25 -22.31
CA THR A 39 17.78 -6.07 -23.72
C THR A 39 17.79 -4.58 -24.00
N PHE A 40 18.98 -3.99 -23.85
CA PHE A 40 19.33 -2.75 -24.54
C PHE A 40 19.38 -3.06 -26.05
N GLY A 41 18.34 -2.66 -26.77
CA GLY A 41 18.40 -2.42 -28.20
C GLY A 41 18.48 -0.92 -28.42
N ALA A 42 19.69 -0.42 -28.64
CA ALA A 42 19.91 0.95 -29.10
C ALA A 42 19.41 1.11 -30.55
N ASP A 43 19.00 2.33 -30.86
CA ASP A 43 18.72 2.91 -32.17
C ASP A 43 17.39 2.57 -32.88
N ALA A 44 16.36 3.34 -32.52
CA ALA A 44 15.66 4.18 -33.49
C ALA A 44 14.85 5.30 -32.80
N ALA A 45 15.06 6.53 -33.25
CA ALA A 45 14.26 7.72 -33.01
C ALA A 45 14.37 8.40 -31.62
N ILE A 46 15.24 9.40 -31.59
CA ILE A 46 15.13 10.62 -30.79
C ILE A 46 13.66 11.10 -30.80
N GLY A 47 12.95 10.91 -29.69
CA GLY A 47 11.54 11.29 -29.57
C GLY A 47 10.98 11.03 -28.18
N ALA A 48 11.06 12.05 -27.32
CA ALA A 48 10.52 12.10 -25.95
C ALA A 48 11.11 11.07 -24.98
N GLN A 49 12.27 11.41 -24.40
CA GLN A 49 12.76 10.82 -23.16
C GLN A 49 11.65 11.01 -22.10
N ARG A 50 10.86 9.96 -21.86
CA ARG A 50 9.75 10.00 -20.90
C ARG A 50 10.33 10.35 -19.54
N PRO A 51 9.82 11.39 -18.87
CA PRO A 51 10.39 11.80 -17.61
C PRO A 51 10.18 10.71 -16.55
N SER A 52 11.29 10.32 -15.90
CA SER A 52 11.33 9.34 -14.81
C SER A 52 10.88 10.02 -13.52
N TRP A 53 9.59 10.28 -13.38
CA TRP A 53 9.02 10.79 -12.14
C TRP A 53 8.81 9.64 -11.15
N ALA A 54 9.90 9.16 -10.56
CA ALA A 54 9.82 8.45 -9.28
C ALA A 54 9.54 9.48 -8.18
N ALA A 55 8.61 9.17 -7.28
CA ALA A 55 8.39 9.98 -6.09
C ALA A 55 9.69 10.12 -5.26
N PRO A 56 9.83 11.19 -4.44
CA PRO A 56 11.10 11.83 -4.14
C PRO A 56 12.18 10.87 -3.64
N HIS A 57 13.44 11.19 -3.95
CA HIS A 57 14.60 10.48 -3.43
C HIS A 57 14.72 10.51 -1.89
N ASP A 58 13.93 11.34 -1.20
CA ASP A 58 13.86 11.37 0.26
C ASP A 58 12.64 12.15 0.82
N PRO A 59 11.63 11.47 1.41
CA PRO A 59 10.83 11.97 2.55
C PRO A 59 10.98 11.06 3.80
N ASP A 60 12.21 10.59 3.94
CA ASP A 60 12.89 9.51 4.64
C ASP A 60 12.35 8.10 4.48
N ALA A 61 12.49 7.71 3.20
CA ALA A 61 12.45 6.38 2.61
C ALA A 61 11.11 5.67 2.80
N TYR A 62 10.34 5.68 1.71
CA TYR A 62 9.14 4.89 1.54
C TYR A 62 9.21 3.58 2.29
N LEU A 63 8.23 3.38 3.15
CA LEU A 63 8.14 2.14 3.87
C LEU A 63 7.72 1.07 2.87
N GLY A 64 8.44 -0.05 2.88
CA GLY A 64 8.13 -1.22 2.05
C GLY A 64 6.87 -1.93 2.52
N LEU A 65 5.73 -1.21 2.54
CA LEU A 65 4.44 -1.66 3.04
C LEU A 65 3.71 -2.62 2.07
N GLY A 66 4.43 -3.16 1.09
CA GLY A 66 3.83 -3.95 0.01
C GLY A 66 3.01 -3.10 -0.97
N ALA A 67 2.23 -3.77 -1.81
CA ALA A 67 1.43 -3.12 -2.84
C ALA A 67 0.11 -2.60 -2.25
N VAL A 68 0.02 -1.29 -2.01
CA VAL A 68 -1.24 -0.60 -1.68
C VAL A 68 -1.86 -0.03 -2.95
N ARG A 69 -3.18 -0.13 -3.09
CA ARG A 69 -3.93 0.35 -4.25
C ARG A 69 -5.09 1.24 -3.82
N LEU A 70 -5.25 2.39 -4.47
CA LEU A 70 -6.37 3.31 -4.29
C LEU A 70 -7.23 3.36 -5.55
N ARG A 71 -8.55 3.27 -5.39
CA ARG A 71 -9.55 3.63 -6.40
C ARG A 71 -10.32 4.83 -5.90
N TRP A 72 -10.12 5.98 -6.54
CA TRP A 72 -10.80 7.22 -6.16
C TRP A 72 -11.19 8.05 -7.38
N PRO A 73 -12.49 8.25 -7.67
CA PRO A 73 -13.66 7.59 -7.05
C PRO A 73 -13.65 6.05 -7.23
N GLN A 74 -14.57 5.33 -6.58
CA GLN A 74 -14.61 3.85 -6.57
C GLN A 74 -14.52 3.20 -7.97
N ASP A 75 -15.13 3.79 -8.98
CA ASP A 75 -15.12 3.28 -10.37
C ASP A 75 -13.87 3.65 -11.17
N ALA A 76 -12.96 4.43 -10.59
CA ALA A 76 -11.72 4.83 -11.23
C ALA A 76 -10.74 3.65 -11.34
N PRO A 77 -9.78 3.72 -12.30
CA PRO A 77 -8.65 2.82 -12.34
C PRO A 77 -7.88 2.84 -11.01
N ALA A 78 -7.38 1.68 -10.59
CA ALA A 78 -6.57 1.59 -9.39
C ALA A 78 -5.21 2.27 -9.60
N GLU A 79 -4.83 3.12 -8.65
CA GLU A 79 -3.54 3.79 -8.55
C GLU A 79 -2.69 3.09 -7.49
N GLN A 80 -1.38 2.94 -7.73
CA GLN A 80 -0.50 2.47 -6.69
C GLN A 80 -0.35 3.55 -5.63
N VAL A 81 -0.35 3.18 -4.35
CA VAL A 81 -0.12 4.08 -3.25
C VAL A 81 1.18 3.72 -2.56
N GLN A 82 1.94 4.74 -2.19
CA GLN A 82 3.11 4.62 -1.35
C GLN A 82 3.01 5.59 -0.19
N ALA A 83 3.50 5.19 0.99
CA ALA A 83 3.51 6.01 2.18
C ALA A 83 4.94 6.17 2.72
N SER A 84 5.21 7.36 3.25
CA SER A 84 6.43 7.68 3.99
C SER A 84 6.11 7.81 5.48
N ARG A 85 7.06 8.35 6.25
CA ARG A 85 6.83 8.73 7.64
C ARG A 85 5.85 9.88 7.84
N ARG A 86 5.57 10.67 6.79
CA ARG A 86 4.86 11.97 6.91
C ARG A 86 3.69 12.14 5.96
N GLY A 87 3.48 11.21 5.04
CA GLY A 87 2.48 11.41 3.99
C GLY A 87 2.28 10.21 3.09
N VAL A 88 1.32 10.36 2.18
CA VAL A 88 0.82 9.33 1.28
C VAL A 88 0.71 9.89 -0.13
N TRP A 89 1.17 9.13 -1.13
CA TRP A 89 1.17 9.54 -2.53
C TRP A 89 0.62 8.42 -3.42
N ALA A 90 -0.20 8.82 -4.38
CA ALA A 90 -0.59 7.99 -5.50
C ALA A 90 0.46 8.10 -6.60
N THR A 91 0.96 6.95 -7.05
CA THR A 91 1.95 6.82 -8.12
C THR A 91 1.33 6.07 -9.30
N GLY A 92 1.87 6.30 -10.50
CA GLY A 92 1.43 5.60 -11.70
C GLY A 92 2.35 5.86 -12.88
N ALA A 93 2.32 4.95 -13.86
CA ALA A 93 3.16 5.06 -15.03
C ALA A 93 2.84 6.33 -15.84
N GLY A 94 3.86 7.12 -16.16
CA GLY A 94 3.73 8.28 -17.05
C GLY A 94 3.11 9.53 -16.44
N ARG A 95 2.94 9.59 -15.11
CA ARG A 95 2.41 10.77 -14.41
C ARG A 95 3.24 11.09 -13.15
N PRO A 96 3.32 12.37 -12.74
CA PRO A 96 3.96 12.71 -11.49
C PRO A 96 3.19 12.12 -10.29
N PRO A 97 3.88 11.77 -9.19
CA PRO A 97 3.25 11.39 -7.93
C PRO A 97 2.30 12.49 -7.44
N ARG A 98 1.13 12.09 -6.98
CA ARG A 98 0.08 13.00 -6.49
C ARG A 98 -0.14 12.77 -5.00
N PRO A 99 -0.14 13.82 -4.15
CA PRO A 99 -0.46 13.65 -2.73
C PRO A 99 -1.91 13.14 -2.57
N VAL A 100 -2.11 12.20 -1.66
CA VAL A 100 -3.44 11.71 -1.27
C VAL A 100 -3.81 12.38 0.05
N PRO A 101 -4.89 13.16 0.13
CA PRO A 101 -5.29 13.89 1.34
C PRO A 101 -5.97 12.95 2.34
N VAL A 102 -5.24 11.95 2.85
CA VAL A 102 -5.81 10.88 3.70
C VAL A 102 -6.47 11.40 4.98
N GLY A 103 -6.01 12.53 5.53
CA GLY A 103 -6.63 13.18 6.70
C GLY A 103 -8.00 13.82 6.44
N GLU A 104 -8.39 14.00 5.18
CA GLU A 104 -9.74 14.47 4.80
C GLU A 104 -10.72 13.31 4.57
N LEU A 105 -10.19 12.09 4.47
CA LEU A 105 -10.97 10.89 4.22
C LEU A 105 -11.36 10.21 5.54
N ARG A 106 -12.44 9.45 5.51
CA ARG A 106 -12.92 8.63 6.62
C ARG A 106 -13.13 7.20 6.18
N VAL A 107 -12.76 6.25 7.03
CA VAL A 107 -13.07 4.84 6.82
C VAL A 107 -14.55 4.60 7.15
N VAL A 108 -15.30 4.03 6.21
CA VAL A 108 -16.70 3.67 6.38
C VAL A 108 -16.84 2.18 6.68
N THR A 109 -16.07 1.35 5.99
CA THR A 109 -16.04 -0.10 6.19
C THR A 109 -14.63 -0.64 6.01
N ALA A 110 -14.31 -1.73 6.71
CA ALA A 110 -13.09 -2.49 6.53
C ALA A 110 -13.45 -3.96 6.38
N VAL A 111 -13.03 -4.57 5.26
CA VAL A 111 -13.37 -5.95 4.92
C VAL A 111 -12.07 -6.72 4.66
N PRO A 112 -11.84 -7.88 5.30
CA PRO A 112 -10.72 -8.74 4.95
C PRO A 112 -10.92 -9.35 3.57
N ASP A 113 -9.85 -9.50 2.79
CA ASP A 113 -9.92 -10.12 1.45
C ASP A 113 -10.15 -11.65 1.52
N GLY A 114 -9.95 -12.25 2.70
CA GLY A 114 -10.16 -13.67 2.98
C GLY A 114 -11.34 -13.93 3.92
N SER A 115 -11.64 -15.20 4.15
CA SER A 115 -12.74 -15.63 5.04
C SER A 115 -12.46 -15.39 6.53
N GLU A 116 -11.20 -15.26 6.92
CA GLU A 116 -10.80 -14.98 8.30
C GLU A 116 -10.38 -13.50 8.41
N PRO A 117 -10.89 -12.76 9.41
CA PRO A 117 -10.49 -11.38 9.67
C PRO A 117 -9.10 -11.32 10.34
N ALA A 118 -8.12 -11.97 9.73
CA ALA A 118 -6.75 -11.99 10.22
C ALA A 118 -6.13 -10.59 10.14
N ARG A 119 -5.55 -10.13 11.24
CA ARG A 119 -4.87 -8.83 11.36
C ARG A 119 -3.35 -8.98 11.38
N TRP A 120 -2.85 -9.97 10.66
CA TRP A 120 -1.42 -10.14 10.45
C TRP A 120 -0.90 -9.05 9.55
N ALA A 121 0.37 -8.67 9.70
CA ALA A 121 0.94 -7.55 8.96
C ALA A 121 0.67 -7.61 7.44
N GLU A 122 0.69 -8.81 6.87
CA GLU A 122 0.57 -9.10 5.43
C GLU A 122 -0.87 -9.45 5.00
N ALA A 123 -1.82 -9.56 5.93
CA ALA A 123 -3.19 -9.96 5.61
C ALA A 123 -3.83 -8.90 4.72
N GLY A 124 -4.43 -9.31 3.60
CA GLY A 124 -5.10 -8.40 2.67
C GLY A 124 -6.41 -7.88 3.23
N TRP A 125 -6.60 -6.57 3.16
CA TRP A 125 -7.83 -5.88 3.53
C TRP A 125 -8.19 -4.83 2.50
N THR A 126 -9.50 -4.57 2.41
CA THR A 126 -10.06 -3.49 1.61
C THR A 126 -10.86 -2.55 2.51
N LEU A 127 -10.45 -1.27 2.53
CA LEU A 127 -11.14 -0.18 3.21
C LEU A 127 -12.01 0.58 2.21
N THR A 128 -13.27 0.83 2.57
CA THR A 128 -14.09 1.83 1.89
C THR A 128 -13.86 3.17 2.56
N LEU A 129 -13.46 4.17 1.78
CA LEU A 129 -13.17 5.52 2.21
C LEU A 129 -14.24 6.49 1.68
N THR A 130 -14.53 7.55 2.43
CA THR A 130 -15.42 8.64 2.00
C THR A 130 -14.89 10.00 2.40
N ASP A 131 -15.12 11.03 1.57
CA ASP A 131 -14.96 12.44 1.94
C ASP A 131 -16.29 13.11 2.33
N GLY A 132 -17.38 12.32 2.39
CA GLY A 132 -18.75 12.78 2.63
C GLY A 132 -19.58 13.04 1.36
N ALA A 133 -18.94 13.13 0.19
CA ALA A 133 -19.59 13.29 -1.10
C ALA A 133 -19.33 12.11 -2.05
N THR A 134 -18.12 11.57 -2.01
CA THR A 134 -17.62 10.53 -2.91
C THR A 134 -17.05 9.39 -2.08
N ASN A 135 -17.27 8.16 -2.57
CA ASN A 135 -16.65 6.96 -2.01
C ASN A 135 -15.52 6.46 -2.91
N GLY A 136 -14.56 5.79 -2.28
CA GLY A 136 -13.51 5.07 -2.95
C GLY A 136 -12.99 3.93 -2.10
N GLN A 137 -11.96 3.25 -2.59
CA GLN A 137 -11.43 2.04 -1.95
C GLN A 137 -9.92 2.12 -1.83
N LEU A 138 -9.40 1.71 -0.67
CA LEU A 138 -7.98 1.53 -0.40
C LEU A 138 -7.76 0.08 0.01
N SER A 139 -6.97 -0.66 -0.77
CA SER A 139 -6.66 -2.06 -0.48
C SER A 139 -5.17 -2.30 -0.35
N GLY A 140 -4.80 -3.26 0.48
CA GLY A 140 -3.41 -3.60 0.76
C GLY A 140 -3.26 -4.48 1.99
N ALA A 141 -2.01 -4.69 2.39
CA ALA A 141 -1.68 -5.41 3.61
C ALA A 141 -2.16 -4.64 4.85
N TRP A 142 -2.59 -5.35 5.90
CA TRP A 142 -3.16 -4.75 7.10
C TRP A 142 -2.21 -3.74 7.76
N LEU A 143 -0.92 -4.07 7.89
CA LEU A 143 0.07 -3.13 8.47
C LEU A 143 0.26 -1.88 7.61
N ALA A 144 0.15 -2.02 6.29
CA ALA A 144 0.22 -0.88 5.37
C ALA A 144 -0.94 0.08 5.57
N LEU A 145 -2.14 -0.48 5.68
CA LEU A 145 -3.37 0.27 5.89
C LEU A 145 -3.40 0.91 7.29
N ALA A 146 -2.94 0.19 8.32
CA ALA A 146 -2.77 0.71 9.67
C ALA A 146 -1.79 1.88 9.71
N TRP A 147 -0.69 1.81 8.97
CA TRP A 147 0.25 2.93 8.87
C TRP A 147 -0.39 4.16 8.22
N ILE A 148 -1.13 3.98 7.12
CA ILE A 148 -1.85 5.07 6.47
C ILE A 148 -2.92 5.64 7.42
N GLY A 149 -3.64 4.79 8.15
CA GLY A 149 -4.60 5.19 9.17
C GLY A 149 -3.98 6.01 10.28
N HIS A 150 -2.79 5.62 10.78
CA HIS A 150 -2.04 6.41 11.75
C HIS A 150 -1.70 7.81 11.22
N LEU A 151 -1.17 7.91 9.99
CA LEU A 151 -0.89 9.21 9.37
C LEU A 151 -2.13 10.08 9.18
N ALA A 152 -3.29 9.44 8.97
CA ALA A 152 -4.56 10.11 8.75
C ALA A 152 -5.34 10.41 10.04
N GLY A 153 -4.91 9.87 11.19
CA GLY A 153 -5.65 9.94 12.45
C GLY A 153 -6.96 9.14 12.44
N TRP A 154 -7.03 8.04 11.66
CA TRP A 154 -8.21 7.19 11.61
C TRP A 154 -8.29 6.26 12.82
N PRO A 155 -9.48 6.08 13.43
CA PRO A 155 -9.68 5.08 14.47
C PRO A 155 -9.53 3.66 13.89
N ASP A 156 -9.32 2.66 14.75
CA ASP A 156 -9.39 1.25 14.34
C ASP A 156 -10.79 0.95 13.75
N PRO A 157 -10.89 0.61 12.45
CA PRO A 157 -12.17 0.48 11.74
C PRO A 157 -12.97 -0.76 12.14
N SER A 158 -12.46 -1.54 13.08
CA SER A 158 -13.10 -2.76 13.58
C SER A 158 -13.59 -2.64 15.03
N SER A 159 -13.41 -1.45 15.62
CA SER A 159 -13.94 -1.09 16.94
C SER A 159 -15.36 -0.48 16.88
N THR A 160 -15.86 -0.23 15.67
CA THR A 160 -17.19 0.28 15.33
C THR A 160 -18.09 -0.82 14.80
#